data_AF-A0A6C0CV20-F1
#
_entry.id   AF-A0A6C0CV20-F1
#
_cell.length_a   1.000
_cell.length_b   1.000
_cell.length_c   1.000
_cell.angle_alpha   90.00
_cell.angle_beta   90.00
_cell.angle_gamma   90.00
#
_symmetry.space_group_name_H-M   'P 1'
#
loop_
_entity.id
_entity.type
_entity.pdbx_description
1 polymer ?
#
loop_
_entity_poly.entity_id
_entity_poly.type
_entity_poly.pdbx_seq_one_letter_code
_entity_poly.pdbx_strand_id
1 'polypeptide(L)'
;MELLKFRGNTYGKLQSQLFIWEPEWDSFRPVEKLGWNGKEIIAVDTKYKRDIFSPWYGYGSSEMKQLCRRLTDITELNVTESGNIPWMKDEWWRDRYCSFAFGCSSKSIQSWKKYLSYTNSKHKTLRKHTDCRKTRRLII
;
A
#
# COMPACT_ATOMS: atom_id res chain seq x y z
N MET A 1 16.54 -3.00 2.42
CA MET A 1 15.26 -2.37 1.99
C MET A 1 14.19 -3.45 2.06
N GLU A 2 13.04 -3.16 2.66
CA GLU A 2 11.92 -4.10 2.58
C GLU A 2 11.27 -3.94 1.20
N LEU A 3 11.14 -5.03 0.45
CA LEU A 3 10.48 -5.02 -0.86
C LEU A 3 9.20 -5.84 -0.81
N LEU A 4 8.21 -5.40 -1.58
CA LEU A 4 6.92 -6.04 -1.65
C LEU A 4 6.33 -5.87 -3.04
N LYS A 5 6.00 -6.98 -3.69
CA LYS A 5 5.27 -6.95 -4.95
C LYS A 5 3.78 -7.05 -4.68
N PHE A 6 2.99 -6.14 -5.23
CA PHE A 6 1.54 -6.13 -5.07
C PHE A 6 0.89 -5.71 -6.38
N ARG A 7 0.02 -6.58 -6.93
CA ARG A 7 -0.73 -6.33 -8.17
C ARG A 7 0.18 -5.93 -9.34
N GLY A 8 1.33 -6.59 -9.48
CA GLY A 8 2.31 -6.31 -10.54
C GLY A 8 3.32 -5.20 -10.22
N ASN A 9 3.05 -4.32 -9.27
CA ASN A 9 3.97 -3.24 -8.89
C ASN A 9 4.89 -3.66 -7.76
N THR A 10 6.17 -3.29 -7.85
CA THR A 10 7.15 -3.51 -6.77
C THR A 10 7.28 -2.24 -5.95
N TYR A 11 6.89 -2.33 -4.69
CA TYR A 11 7.05 -1.29 -3.70
C TYR A 11 8.25 -1.60 -2.82
N GLY A 12 8.87 -0.55 -2.30
CA GLY A 12 9.94 -0.70 -1.33
C GLY A 12 9.83 0.30 -0.20
N LYS A 13 10.37 -0.08 0.95
CA LYS A 13 10.45 0.78 2.14
C LYS A 13 11.86 0.74 2.69
N LEU A 14 12.41 1.93 2.89
CA LEU A 14 13.66 2.14 3.61
C LEU A 14 13.38 3.11 4.76
N GLN A 15 13.49 2.61 6.00
CA GLN A 15 13.15 3.38 7.20
C GLN A 15 11.71 3.93 7.14
N SER A 16 11.55 5.25 6.97
CA SER A 16 10.26 5.93 6.86
C SER A 16 9.91 6.36 5.43
N GLN A 17 10.83 6.16 4.47
CA GLN A 17 10.64 6.57 3.08
C GLN A 17 10.14 5.37 2.26
N LEU A 18 9.09 5.62 1.48
CA LEU A 18 8.52 4.66 0.55
C LEU A 18 9.07 4.90 -0.85
N PHE A 19 9.15 3.82 -1.62
CA PHE A 19 9.61 3.81 -3.00
C PHE A 19 8.70 2.94 -3.86
N ILE A 20 8.62 3.28 -5.14
CA ILE A 20 7.99 2.47 -6.18
C ILE A 20 9.02 2.19 -7.27
N TRP A 21 9.08 0.93 -7.72
CA TRP A 21 9.84 0.56 -8.90
C TRP A 21 9.07 0.99 -10.15
N GLU A 22 9.69 1.81 -11.00
CA GLU A 22 9.12 2.15 -12.31
C GLU A 22 9.91 1.45 -13.42
N PRO A 23 9.30 0.50 -14.14
CA PRO A 23 9.96 -0.18 -15.26
C PRO A 23 10.39 0.77 -16.38
N GLU A 24 9.61 1.83 -16.63
CA GLU A 24 9.93 2.81 -17.68
C GLU A 24 11.22 3.59 -17.41
N TRP A 25 11.59 3.74 -16.13
CA TRP A 25 12.76 4.50 -15.71
C TRP A 25 13.91 3.59 -15.28
N ASP A 26 13.66 2.28 -15.25
CA ASP A 26 14.56 1.25 -14.72
C ASP A 26 15.15 1.65 -13.36
N SER A 27 14.32 2.26 -12.50
CA SER A 27 14.78 2.82 -11.24
C SER A 27 13.67 2.95 -10.20
N PHE A 28 14.05 2.87 -8.92
CA PHE A 28 13.17 3.24 -7.82
C PHE A 28 12.92 4.74 -7.78
N ARG A 29 11.67 5.13 -7.52
CA ARG A 29 11.29 6.51 -7.25
C ARG A 29 10.77 6.68 -5.84
N PRO A 30 11.07 7.81 -5.18
CA PRO A 30 10.49 8.12 -3.87
C PRO A 30 8.99 8.40 -4.02
N VAL A 31 8.21 7.94 -3.04
CA VAL A 31 6.77 8.20 -2.95
C VAL A 31 6.43 8.68 -1.54
N GLU A 32 5.44 9.55 -1.44
CA GLU A 32 5.06 10.11 -0.14
C GLU A 32 4.25 9.10 0.66
N LYS A 33 3.26 8.49 0.01
CA LYS A 33 2.40 7.46 0.62
C LYS A 33 1.79 6.56 -0.45
N LEU A 34 1.31 5.41 0.00
CA LEU A 34 0.47 4.51 -0.79
C LEU A 34 -0.97 4.69 -0.31
N GLY A 35 -1.93 4.74 -1.23
CA GLY A 35 -3.32 4.88 -0.82
C GLY A 35 -4.35 4.53 -1.88
N TRP A 36 -5.55 4.25 -1.40
CA TRP A 36 -6.73 4.00 -2.21
C TRP A 36 -7.25 5.30 -2.83
N ASN A 37 -7.41 5.33 -4.16
CA ASN A 37 -7.97 6.49 -4.86
C ASN A 37 -9.50 6.37 -5.13
N GLY A 38 -10.11 5.22 -4.83
CA GLY A 38 -11.50 4.91 -5.17
C GLY A 38 -11.67 3.79 -6.20
N LYS A 39 -10.59 3.43 -6.90
CA LYS A 39 -10.54 2.36 -7.91
C LYS A 39 -9.39 1.38 -7.67
N GLU A 40 -8.22 1.90 -7.33
CA GLU A 40 -6.99 1.12 -7.13
C GLU A 40 -6.11 1.74 -6.04
N ILE A 41 -5.09 0.99 -5.62
CA ILE A 41 -4.06 1.48 -4.72
C ILE A 41 -2.98 2.12 -5.58
N ILE A 42 -2.75 3.42 -5.38
CA ILE A 42 -1.74 4.20 -6.10
C ILE A 42 -0.67 4.69 -5.15
N ALA A 43 0.53 4.91 -5.71
CA ALA A 43 1.56 5.67 -5.04
C ALA A 43 1.37 7.17 -5.30
N VAL A 44 1.34 7.95 -4.22
CA VAL A 44 1.24 9.40 -4.29
C VAL A 44 2.65 9.98 -4.39
N ASP A 45 2.99 10.49 -5.56
CA ASP A 45 4.29 11.10 -5.88
C ASP A 45 4.18 12.56 -6.37
N THR A 46 3.03 13.18 -6.15
CA THR A 46 2.72 14.57 -6.57
C THR A 46 3.78 15.58 -6.10
N LYS A 47 4.37 15.37 -4.92
CA LYS A 47 5.47 16.19 -4.39
C LYS A 47 6.71 16.17 -5.29
N TYR A 48 7.02 15.04 -5.91
CA TYR A 48 8.24 14.83 -6.70
C TYR A 48 8.04 15.15 -8.19
N LYS A 49 6.80 15.32 -8.64
CA LYS A 49 6.43 15.59 -10.05
C LYS A 49 5.90 17.01 -10.31
N ARG A 50 6.23 18.00 -9.45
CA ARG A 50 5.69 19.36 -9.58
C ARG A 50 6.18 20.11 -10.82
N ASP A 51 7.45 19.94 -11.19
CA ASP A 51 8.08 20.66 -12.29
C ASP A 51 8.80 19.69 -13.22
N ILE A 52 8.28 19.55 -14.43
CA ILE A 52 8.78 18.65 -15.47
C ILE A 52 10.17 19.07 -16.00
N PHE A 53 10.55 20.34 -15.85
CA PHE A 53 11.84 20.86 -16.31
C PHE A 53 12.92 20.81 -15.23
N SER A 54 12.56 20.34 -14.03
CA SER A 54 13.53 20.13 -12.97
C SER A 54 14.55 19.04 -13.36
N PRO A 55 15.87 19.28 -13.18
CA PRO A 55 16.90 18.26 -13.34
C PRO A 55 16.71 17.01 -12.44
N TRP A 56 15.88 17.15 -11.40
CA TRP A 56 15.59 16.13 -10.39
C TRP A 56 14.11 15.69 -10.43
N TYR A 57 13.44 15.86 -11.57
CA TYR A 57 12.05 15.44 -11.76
C TYR A 57 11.84 13.98 -11.34
N GLY A 58 10.81 13.74 -10.52
CA GLY A 58 10.48 12.43 -9.97
C GLY A 58 11.31 12.00 -8.75
N TYR A 59 12.40 12.70 -8.43
CA TYR A 59 13.26 12.40 -7.26
C TYR A 59 13.23 13.52 -6.20
N GLY A 60 12.98 14.76 -6.62
CA GLY A 60 12.91 15.94 -5.75
C GLY A 60 14.26 16.52 -5.33
N SER A 61 15.32 15.72 -5.22
CA SER A 61 16.67 16.19 -4.92
C SER A 61 17.76 15.33 -5.58
N SER A 62 18.97 15.89 -5.67
CA SER A 62 20.14 15.18 -6.18
C SER A 62 20.52 13.98 -5.29
N GLU A 63 20.48 14.16 -3.98
CA GLU A 63 20.77 13.12 -2.99
C GLU A 63 19.81 11.94 -3.11
N MET A 64 18.50 12.22 -3.26
CA MET A 64 17.49 11.18 -3.40
C MET A 64 17.67 10.39 -4.69
N LYS A 65 18.04 11.06 -5.79
CA LYS A 65 18.36 10.39 -7.06
C LYS A 65 19.56 9.45 -6.92
N GLN A 66 20.62 9.86 -6.22
CA GLN A 66 21.75 8.99 -5.95
C GLN A 66 21.36 7.80 -5.07
N LEU A 67 20.54 8.02 -4.05
CA LEU A 67 20.02 6.97 -3.18
C LEU A 67 19.20 5.96 -3.98
N CYS A 68 18.27 6.42 -4.82
CA CYS A 68 17.46 5.57 -5.69
C CYS A 68 18.29 4.72 -6.65
N ARG A 69 19.37 5.28 -7.22
CA ARG A 69 20.32 4.52 -8.04
C ARG A 69 20.99 3.41 -7.24
N ARG A 70 21.57 3.74 -6.08
CA ARG A 70 22.20 2.74 -5.20
C ARG A 70 21.22 1.65 -4.79
N LEU A 71 19.96 2.01 -4.49
CA LEU A 71 18.94 1.02 -4.16
C LEU A 71 18.70 0.10 -5.34
N THR A 72 18.51 0.66 -6.54
CA THR A 72 18.31 -0.10 -7.78
C THR A 72 19.42 -1.12 -8.01
N ASP A 73 20.69 -0.71 -7.84
CA ASP A 73 21.84 -1.59 -8.05
C ASP A 73 21.95 -2.74 -7.03
N ILE A 74 21.52 -2.49 -5.80
CA ILE A 74 21.64 -3.45 -4.68
C ILE A 74 20.45 -4.41 -4.61
N THR A 75 19.27 -3.98 -5.05
CA THR A 75 18.04 -4.75 -4.86
C THR A 75 17.75 -5.70 -6.01
N GLU A 76 17.57 -6.97 -5.68
CA GLU A 76 17.00 -7.95 -6.60
C GLU A 76 15.47 -7.80 -6.67
N LEU A 77 14.92 -7.69 -7.89
CA LEU A 77 13.49 -7.46 -8.12
C LEU A 77 12.63 -8.74 -8.03
N ASN A 78 13.25 -9.90 -7.75
CA ASN A 78 12.57 -11.20 -7.64
C ASN A 78 11.84 -11.36 -6.30
N VAL A 79 10.79 -10.56 -6.11
CA VAL A 79 9.99 -10.53 -4.88
C VAL A 79 8.67 -11.28 -5.11
N THR A 80 8.30 -12.11 -4.14
CA THR A 80 7.01 -12.83 -4.16
C THR A 80 5.83 -11.86 -4.10
N GLU A 81 4.77 -12.18 -4.83
CA GLU A 81 3.54 -11.38 -4.79
C GLU A 81 2.85 -11.49 -3.43
N SER A 82 2.67 -10.35 -2.77
CA SER A 82 1.94 -10.22 -1.51
C SER A 82 0.48 -9.87 -1.79
N GLY A 83 -0.42 -10.44 -0.99
CA GLY A 83 -1.85 -10.10 -1.02
C GLY A 83 -2.21 -8.78 -0.31
N ASN A 84 -1.29 -8.17 0.43
CA ASN A 84 -1.54 -6.93 1.16
C ASN A 84 -0.26 -6.09 1.34
N ILE A 85 -0.42 -4.77 1.50
CA ILE A 85 0.64 -3.82 1.80
C ILE A 85 0.54 -3.42 3.28
N PRO A 86 1.47 -3.83 4.15
CA PRO A 86 1.39 -3.59 5.60
C PRO A 86 1.64 -2.14 6.00
N TRP A 87 2.14 -1.31 5.07
CA TRP A 87 2.50 0.09 5.31
C TRP A 87 1.33 1.07 5.15
N MET A 88 0.15 0.61 4.69
CA MET A 88 -1.05 1.45 4.56
C MET A 88 -1.85 1.51 5.87
N LYS A 89 -1.41 2.32 6.84
CA LYS A 89 -2.02 2.38 8.18
C LYS A 89 -2.32 3.82 8.64
N ASP A 90 -3.10 4.55 7.86
CA ASP A 90 -3.47 5.92 8.24
C ASP A 90 -4.75 5.98 9.09
N GLU A 91 -5.89 5.57 8.51
CA GLU A 91 -7.20 5.73 9.15
C GLU A 91 -7.97 4.41 9.22
N TRP A 92 -8.80 4.28 10.25
CA TRP A 92 -9.71 3.13 10.38
C TRP A 92 -10.90 3.31 9.43
N TRP A 93 -11.01 2.45 8.43
CA TRP A 93 -12.14 2.43 7.50
C TRP A 93 -12.92 1.13 7.65
N ARG A 94 -14.06 1.22 8.34
CA ARG A 94 -14.99 0.12 8.66
C ARG A 94 -14.36 -0.99 9.49
N ASP A 95 -13.67 -1.93 8.86
CA ASP A 95 -13.17 -3.15 9.51
C ASP A 95 -11.64 -3.33 9.43
N ARG A 96 -10.92 -2.34 8.88
CA ARG A 96 -9.46 -2.35 8.78
C ARG A 96 -8.87 -0.95 8.67
N TYR A 97 -7.57 -0.86 8.92
CA TYR A 97 -6.77 0.30 8.57
C TYR A 97 -6.62 0.41 7.05
N CYS A 98 -6.80 1.63 6.54
CA CYS A 98 -6.65 1.97 5.13
C CYS A 98 -5.97 3.34 5.02
N SER A 99 -5.16 3.48 3.97
CA SER A 99 -4.60 4.77 3.57
C SER A 99 -5.32 5.25 2.33
N PHE A 100 -5.74 6.52 2.31
CA PHE A 100 -6.38 7.13 1.15
C PHE A 100 -5.37 7.99 0.40
N ALA A 101 -5.35 7.86 -0.93
CA ALA A 101 -4.44 8.63 -1.77
C ALA A 101 -4.74 10.13 -1.64
N PHE A 102 -6.03 10.49 -1.68
CA PHE A 102 -6.51 11.86 -1.62
C PHE A 102 -7.63 12.02 -0.59
N GLY A 103 -7.78 13.22 -0.04
CA GLY A 103 -8.85 13.53 0.93
C GLY A 103 -10.26 13.38 0.33
N CYS A 104 -10.40 13.57 -0.98
CA CYS A 104 -11.68 13.48 -1.70
C CYS A 104 -12.05 12.05 -2.13
N SER A 105 -11.27 11.03 -1.77
CA SER A 105 -11.56 9.65 -2.13
C SER A 105 -12.85 9.17 -1.43
N SER A 106 -13.76 8.55 -2.20
CA SER A 106 -15.07 8.13 -1.68
C SER A 106 -14.94 7.09 -0.57
N LYS A 107 -15.53 7.37 0.60
CA LYS A 107 -15.58 6.47 1.77
C LYS A 107 -16.89 5.68 1.89
N SER A 108 -17.69 5.65 0.81
CA SER A 108 -19.01 4.99 0.78
C SER A 108 -18.93 3.46 0.92
N ILE A 109 -20.06 2.82 1.24
CA ILE A 109 -20.19 1.34 1.29
C ILE A 109 -19.81 0.70 -0.05
N GLN A 110 -20.17 1.35 -1.17
CA GLN A 110 -19.84 0.85 -2.50
C GLN A 110 -18.34 0.90 -2.76
N SER A 111 -17.69 2.02 -2.41
CA SER A 111 -16.23 2.15 -2.47
C SER A 111 -15.54 1.10 -1.61
N TRP A 112 -16.09 0.82 -0.43
CA TRP A 112 -15.60 -0.23 0.44
C TRP A 112 -15.63 -1.64 -0.19
N LYS A 113 -16.75 -2.01 -0.82
CA LYS A 113 -16.86 -3.29 -1.54
C LYS A 113 -15.86 -3.38 -2.70
N LYS A 114 -15.63 -2.26 -3.41
CA LYS A 114 -14.62 -2.18 -4.47
C LYS A 114 -13.22 -2.39 -3.91
N TYR A 115 -12.88 -1.74 -2.80
CA TYR A 115 -11.60 -1.92 -2.13
C TYR A 115 -11.36 -3.39 -1.74
N LEU A 116 -12.37 -4.06 -1.17
CA LEU A 116 -12.27 -5.48 -0.80
C LEU A 116 -12.05 -6.39 -2.01
N SER A 117 -12.78 -6.15 -3.09
CA SER A 117 -12.60 -6.86 -4.35
C SER A 117 -11.20 -6.65 -4.93
N TYR A 118 -10.72 -5.40 -4.93
CA TYR A 118 -9.38 -5.04 -5.43
C TYR A 118 -8.26 -5.64 -4.57
N THR A 119 -8.41 -5.67 -3.25
CA THR A 119 -7.43 -6.30 -2.33
C THR A 119 -7.63 -7.80 -2.17
N ASN A 120 -8.54 -8.42 -2.94
CA ASN A 120 -8.93 -9.83 -2.84
C ASN A 120 -9.18 -10.28 -1.38
N SER A 121 -9.80 -9.41 -0.60
CA SER A 121 -9.98 -9.60 0.83
C SER A 121 -11.46 -9.79 1.18
N LYS A 122 -11.74 -10.66 2.15
CA LYS A 122 -13.10 -10.85 2.68
C LYS A 122 -13.46 -9.78 3.71
N HIS A 123 -14.75 -9.56 3.89
CA HIS A 123 -15.28 -8.79 5.02
C HIS A 123 -14.84 -9.43 6.34
N LYS A 124 -14.34 -8.62 7.28
CA LYS A 124 -14.09 -9.05 8.65
C LYS A 124 -15.35 -8.74 9.44
N THR A 125 -16.25 -9.71 9.55
CA THR A 125 -17.31 -9.63 10.55
C THR A 125 -16.70 -9.93 11.92
N LEU A 126 -17.18 -9.27 12.97
CA LEU A 126 -16.96 -9.76 14.34
C LEU A 126 -17.28 -11.25 14.33
N ARG A 127 -16.32 -12.10 14.77
CA ARG A 127 -16.57 -13.54 14.90
C ARG A 127 -17.92 -13.67 15.59
N LYS A 128 -18.89 -14.31 14.93
CA LYS A 128 -20.10 -14.75 15.64
C LYS A 128 -19.55 -15.50 16.85
N HIS A 129 -19.84 -15.02 18.05
CA HIS A 129 -19.62 -15.80 19.24
C HIS A 129 -20.26 -17.14 18.92
N THR A 130 -19.48 -18.23 18.88
CA THR A 130 -20.07 -19.54 18.77
C THR A 130 -20.90 -19.67 20.02
N ASP A 131 -22.21 -19.46 19.91
CA ASP A 131 -23.21 -19.90 20.87
C ASP A 131 -23.21 -21.44 20.87
N CYS A 132 -22.05 -22.03 21.18
CA CYS A 132 -22.03 -23.31 21.83
C CYS A 132 -22.62 -23.03 23.21
N ARG A 133 -23.96 -23.09 23.27
CA ARG A 133 -24.66 -23.47 24.49
C ARG A 133 -24.04 -24.79 24.92
N LYS A 134 -23.01 -24.74 25.76
CA LYS A 134 -22.62 -25.88 26.57
C LYS A 134 -23.82 -26.17 27.47
N THR A 135 -24.69 -27.08 27.05
CA THR A 135 -25.70 -27.64 27.94
C THR A 135 -24.94 -28.31 29.07
N ARG A 136 -25.00 -27.72 30.27
CA ARG A 136 -24.66 -28.41 31.52
C ARG A 136 -25.64 -29.58 31.67
N ARG A 137 -25.29 -30.74 31.12
CA ARG A 137 -25.82 -32.04 31.55
C ARG A 137 -24.65 -32.94 31.92
N LEU A 138 -24.08 -32.64 33.07
CA LEU A 138 -23.31 -33.57 33.90
C LEU A 138 -23.65 -33.23 35.35
N ILE A 139 -24.90 -33.52 35.75
CA ILE A 139 -25.28 -33.85 37.12
C ILE A 139 -26.39 -34.89 36.98
N ILE A 140 -25.98 -36.16 37.05
CA ILE A 140 -26.51 -37.32 37.78
C ILE A 140 -25.83 -38.55 37.17
#